data_AF-A0A5J4Z417-F1
#
_entry.id   AF-A0A5J4Z417-F1
#
_cell.length_a   1.000
_cell.length_b   1.000
_cell.length_c   1.000
_cell.angle_alpha   90.00
_cell.angle_beta   90.00
_cell.angle_gamma   90.00
#
_symmetry.space_group_name_H-M   'P 1'
#
loop_
_entity.id
_entity.type
_entity.pdbx_description
1 polymer ?
#
loop_
_entity_poly.entity_id
_entity_poly.type
_entity_poly.pdbx_seq_one_letter_code
_entity_poly.pdbx_strand_id
1 'polypeptide(L)'
;MPAFAMAFVGSCALSKNGCCRQGASVCGVERSVTGLVVARARAPRTCRSRRTDAHPHSLRATGEDDESSLASSTPPASVAGVEKNEPQGVVSVSAFAGDLDTLRTALEQSPGDANESNADGWTALMWACRAGHQENVQLLLDFGADVRAVNKFESSSMHHAAHWGHANVIELLLQRAGSDEARKELIQARNKFGWTPLHWAGKGGHAAAAKALLQAGADPLAVHMFGNTPLHEAVNSGNKEVVKVMLPVSHVNARNAEGETPLMSAAYLGFADIVRELLTARADAQLPDDKGNTPLHRAARGGHEDVVEELLRAGADVNVTAGDSCASPLHEAARWGRFDIVQILVENGARVNDKTSDGDTPLHMAAVWGRSWDDAECIEILLRSGADHEIRNNTGLTAMQVAQKGSEADDFADTEVAAAFQDALGIAL
;
A
#
# COMPACT_ATOMS: atom_id res chain seq x y z
N MET A 1 16.09 0.37 52.11
CA MET A 1 15.80 1.76 52.56
C MET A 1 16.92 2.19 53.50
N PRO A 2 17.21 3.50 53.68
CA PRO A 2 16.63 4.71 53.06
C PRO A 2 17.60 5.29 52.00
N ALA A 3 17.62 6.56 51.53
CA ALA A 3 16.74 7.74 51.71
C ALA A 3 16.76 8.67 50.46
N PHE A 4 15.99 9.76 50.52
CA PHE A 4 16.03 10.95 49.63
C PHE A 4 17.22 11.90 49.89
N ALA A 5 17.60 12.70 48.88
CA ALA A 5 17.92 14.15 49.05
C ALA A 5 17.86 14.93 47.72
N MET A 6 17.12 16.05 47.70
CA MET A 6 17.27 17.18 46.75
C MET A 6 18.39 18.15 47.28
N ALA A 7 18.80 19.30 46.72
CA ALA A 7 18.39 20.14 45.57
C ALA A 7 19.45 21.25 45.27
N PHE A 8 19.39 21.90 44.08
CA PHE A 8 19.77 23.32 43.80
C PHE A 8 21.24 23.81 44.07
N VAL A 9 21.82 24.89 43.50
CA VAL A 9 21.49 25.94 42.49
C VAL A 9 22.77 26.22 41.66
N GLY A 10 22.70 26.78 40.43
CA GLY A 10 23.88 27.41 39.79
C GLY A 10 23.60 28.01 38.40
N SER A 11 23.34 29.32 38.32
CA SER A 11 22.88 30.03 37.11
C SER A 11 23.97 30.71 36.27
N CYS A 12 23.56 31.19 35.07
CA CYS A 12 24.23 32.17 34.18
C CYS A 12 25.36 31.61 33.27
N ALA A 13 25.48 31.99 31.99
CA ALA A 13 25.17 33.30 31.39
C ALA A 13 24.87 33.24 29.87
N LEU A 14 24.19 34.28 29.36
CA LEU A 14 24.08 34.58 27.92
C LEU A 14 25.36 35.24 27.39
N SER A 15 25.68 35.05 26.11
CA SER A 15 26.15 36.16 25.26
C SER A 15 25.85 35.95 23.78
N LYS A 16 25.59 37.06 23.09
CA LYS A 16 25.31 37.15 21.64
C LYS A 16 26.61 37.41 20.86
N ASN A 17 26.57 37.16 19.55
CA ASN A 17 27.21 37.88 18.41
C ASN A 17 27.44 36.86 17.28
N GLY A 18 27.32 37.19 15.99
CA GLY A 18 26.95 38.42 15.31
C GLY A 18 27.12 38.24 13.79
N CYS A 19 26.29 38.89 12.98
CA CYS A 19 26.28 38.71 11.52
C CYS A 19 27.55 39.23 10.82
N CYS A 20 27.91 38.62 9.68
CA CYS A 20 28.63 39.31 8.60
C CYS A 20 28.11 38.86 7.22
N ARG A 21 28.14 39.77 6.24
CA ARG A 21 27.57 39.66 4.87
C ARG A 21 28.68 39.53 3.81
N GLN A 22 28.24 39.46 2.53
CA GLN A 22 28.97 39.72 1.26
C GLN A 22 29.63 38.48 0.62
N GLY A 23 29.64 38.28 -0.71
CA GLY A 23 29.04 39.00 -1.86
C GLY A 23 28.87 38.04 -3.06
N ALA A 24 27.92 38.20 -4.00
CA ALA A 24 27.83 39.20 -5.08
C ALA A 24 28.54 38.81 -6.42
N SER A 25 27.74 38.42 -7.44
CA SER A 25 28.00 38.41 -8.91
C SER A 25 26.81 37.66 -9.56
N VAL A 26 25.93 38.15 -10.47
CA VAL A 26 25.88 39.21 -11.51
C VAL A 26 26.35 38.77 -12.91
N CYS A 27 25.37 38.36 -13.74
CA CYS A 27 25.18 38.52 -15.20
C CYS A 27 23.70 38.09 -15.46
N GLY A 28 22.80 38.74 -16.21
CA GLY A 28 22.92 39.67 -17.34
C GLY A 28 22.99 38.89 -18.66
N VAL A 29 22.24 39.14 -19.74
CA VAL A 29 21.15 40.09 -20.13
C VAL A 29 20.41 39.35 -21.30
N GLU A 30 19.12 39.49 -21.64
CA GLU A 30 18.46 40.53 -22.47
C GLU A 30 16.96 40.24 -22.66
N ARG A 31 16.19 41.30 -22.92
CA ARG A 31 14.83 41.25 -23.47
C ARG A 31 14.90 41.49 -24.99
N SER A 32 13.95 40.96 -25.76
CA SER A 32 13.48 41.68 -26.94
C SER A 32 11.98 41.49 -27.16
N VAL A 33 11.36 42.52 -27.74
CA VAL A 33 9.90 42.68 -27.84
C VAL A 33 9.53 42.88 -29.30
N THR A 34 8.64 42.05 -29.83
CA THR A 34 7.80 42.41 -30.99
C THR A 34 6.43 41.77 -30.80
N GLY A 35 5.38 42.58 -30.91
CA GLY A 35 4.00 42.10 -30.93
C GLY A 35 3.49 41.96 -32.36
N LEU A 36 2.59 41.00 -32.58
CA LEU A 36 1.65 41.06 -33.70
C LEU A 36 0.31 40.45 -33.28
N VAL A 37 -0.72 41.29 -33.27
CA VAL A 37 -2.11 40.88 -33.13
C VAL A 37 -2.62 40.45 -34.50
N VAL A 38 -3.24 39.26 -34.62
CA VAL A 38 -4.32 38.96 -35.59
C VAL A 38 -4.97 37.60 -35.28
N ALA A 39 -6.31 37.58 -35.39
CA ALA A 39 -7.24 36.44 -35.58
C ALA A 39 -7.25 35.24 -34.60
N ARG A 40 -8.38 35.13 -33.88
CA ARG A 40 -8.94 33.85 -33.43
C ARG A 40 -9.20 32.92 -34.63
N ALA A 41 -8.73 31.68 -34.53
CA ALA A 41 -9.27 30.55 -35.30
C ALA A 41 -9.52 29.37 -34.34
N ARG A 42 -10.78 28.94 -34.19
CA ARG A 42 -11.14 27.69 -33.50
C ARG A 42 -11.06 26.54 -34.50
N ALA A 43 -10.25 25.53 -34.20
CA ALA A 43 -10.26 24.21 -34.83
C ALA A 43 -9.83 23.16 -33.78
N PRO A 44 -10.30 21.90 -33.88
CA PRO A 44 -10.44 21.02 -32.71
C PRO A 44 -9.13 20.38 -32.27
N ARG A 45 -8.97 20.19 -30.95
CA ARG A 45 -7.89 19.37 -30.40
C ARG A 45 -8.39 17.97 -30.05
N THR A 46 -8.00 17.06 -30.92
CA THR A 46 -7.95 15.61 -30.75
C THR A 46 -7.44 15.17 -29.37
N CYS A 47 -7.90 14.00 -28.93
CA CYS A 47 -7.44 13.29 -27.73
C CYS A 47 -5.91 13.33 -27.59
N ARG A 48 -5.43 13.71 -26.39
CA ARG A 48 -4.09 13.38 -25.92
C ARG A 48 -4.23 12.39 -24.77
N SER A 49 -3.63 11.21 -24.93
CA SER A 49 -3.32 10.34 -23.80
C SER A 49 -2.47 11.12 -22.80
N ARG A 50 -2.95 11.29 -21.58
CA ARG A 50 -2.11 11.76 -20.47
C ARG A 50 -1.42 10.55 -19.86
N ARG A 51 -0.11 10.69 -19.65
CA ARG A 51 0.68 9.78 -18.82
C ARG A 51 0.31 10.03 -17.37
N THR A 52 0.24 8.97 -16.59
CA THR A 52 0.10 9.01 -15.12
C THR A 52 1.45 9.34 -14.50
N ASP A 53 1.83 10.62 -14.55
CA ASP A 53 3.02 11.12 -13.85
C ASP A 53 2.60 11.49 -12.41
N ALA A 54 2.65 10.52 -11.50
CA ALA A 54 2.43 10.75 -10.06
C ALA A 54 3.50 11.70 -9.50
N HIS A 55 3.11 12.68 -8.69
CA HIS A 55 4.01 13.54 -7.92
C HIS A 55 3.64 13.50 -6.43
N PRO A 56 4.62 13.66 -5.52
CA PRO A 56 4.43 13.36 -4.11
C PRO A 56 3.75 14.51 -3.36
N HIS A 57 2.67 14.21 -2.63
CA HIS A 57 2.01 15.19 -1.77
C HIS A 57 2.80 15.43 -0.47
N SER A 58 2.86 16.69 -0.07
CA SER A 58 3.57 17.14 1.13
C SER A 58 2.70 16.95 2.38
N LEU A 59 3.16 16.13 3.32
CA LEU A 59 2.53 15.98 4.63
C LEU A 59 2.82 17.18 5.54
N ARG A 60 1.77 17.77 6.14
CA ARG A 60 1.88 18.42 7.45
C ARG A 60 0.55 18.37 8.21
N ALA A 61 0.62 17.94 9.46
CA ALA A 61 -0.55 17.67 10.31
C ALA A 61 -0.89 18.82 11.28
N THR A 62 -2.18 18.91 11.61
CA THR A 62 -2.69 19.35 12.93
C THR A 62 -4.08 18.73 13.18
N GLY A 63 -4.28 18.09 14.34
CA GLY A 63 -5.63 17.90 14.92
C GLY A 63 -6.24 16.49 14.87
N GLU A 64 -5.61 15.53 15.56
CA GLU A 64 -6.17 14.36 16.26
C GLU A 64 -7.12 13.36 15.53
N ASP A 65 -6.88 12.07 15.80
CA ASP A 65 -7.73 10.90 15.53
C ASP A 65 -8.01 10.46 14.07
N ASP A 66 -6.96 10.13 13.30
CA ASP A 66 -6.96 8.87 12.48
C ASP A 66 -5.59 8.40 11.90
N GLU A 67 -4.43 8.94 12.34
CA GLU A 67 -3.09 8.41 11.99
C GLU A 67 -2.76 7.08 12.70
N SER A 68 -3.63 6.08 12.54
CA SER A 68 -3.38 4.67 12.85
C SER A 68 -3.70 3.72 11.69
N SER A 69 -4.42 4.18 10.66
CA SER A 69 -4.67 3.36 9.47
C SER A 69 -3.42 3.30 8.59
N LEU A 70 -3.02 2.08 8.19
CA LEU A 70 -1.83 1.76 7.40
C LEU A 70 -0.50 1.84 8.19
N ALA A 71 -0.33 0.93 9.14
CA ALA A 71 0.91 0.16 9.11
C ALA A 71 1.01 -0.43 7.70
N SER A 72 1.97 0.04 6.90
CA SER A 72 2.15 -0.42 5.53
C SER A 72 2.19 -1.95 5.50
N SER A 73 1.43 -2.61 4.62
CA SER A 73 1.48 -4.07 4.45
C SER A 73 2.71 -4.55 3.65
N THR A 74 3.61 -3.63 3.31
CA THR A 74 5.03 -3.98 3.19
C THR A 74 5.55 -4.30 4.59
N PRO A 75 6.30 -5.39 4.81
CA PRO A 75 7.03 -5.51 6.07
C PRO A 75 7.87 -4.22 6.28
N PRO A 76 8.18 -3.82 7.53
CA PRO A 76 8.91 -2.59 7.79
C PRO A 76 10.13 -2.50 6.87
N ALA A 77 10.50 -1.29 6.44
CA ALA A 77 11.48 -1.06 5.37
C ALA A 77 12.89 -1.68 5.58
N SER A 78 13.09 -2.39 6.70
CA SER A 78 14.17 -3.35 6.97
C SER A 78 14.03 -4.73 6.30
N VAL A 79 12.87 -5.15 5.78
CA VAL A 79 12.67 -6.49 5.15
C VAL A 79 12.35 -6.40 3.66
N ALA A 80 11.70 -5.31 3.22
CA ALA A 80 11.62 -4.90 1.82
C ALA A 80 12.68 -3.82 1.47
N GLY A 81 13.59 -3.53 2.40
CA GLY A 81 14.77 -2.75 2.10
C GLY A 81 15.58 -3.45 1.02
N VAL A 82 16.04 -2.68 0.04
CA VAL A 82 17.24 -3.04 -0.70
C VAL A 82 18.38 -2.99 0.32
N GLU A 83 18.56 -4.07 1.07
CA GLU A 83 19.72 -4.24 1.94
C GLU A 83 20.96 -3.98 1.08
N LYS A 84 21.82 -3.05 1.51
CA LYS A 84 23.20 -2.93 1.00
C LYS A 84 24.07 -4.08 1.55
N ASN A 85 23.49 -5.27 1.57
CA ASN A 85 24.10 -6.51 2.00
C ASN A 85 24.44 -7.24 0.71
N GLU A 86 25.64 -6.96 0.20
CA GLU A 86 26.14 -7.61 -1.00
C GLU A 86 26.71 -8.98 -0.62
N PRO A 87 26.66 -9.99 -1.52
CA PRO A 87 27.32 -11.26 -1.27
C PRO A 87 28.81 -11.04 -1.00
N GLN A 88 29.32 -11.66 0.08
CA GLN A 88 30.72 -11.57 0.49
C GLN A 88 31.42 -12.93 0.32
N GLY A 89 32.69 -12.90 -0.09
CA GLY A 89 33.45 -14.11 -0.43
C GLY A 89 33.17 -14.62 -1.85
N VAL A 90 34.15 -15.28 -2.46
CA VAL A 90 34.09 -15.73 -3.86
C VAL A 90 32.91 -16.67 -4.10
N VAL A 91 32.63 -17.58 -3.16
CA VAL A 91 31.53 -18.54 -3.23
C VAL A 91 30.17 -17.83 -3.28
N SER A 92 29.88 -16.90 -2.35
CA SER A 92 28.60 -16.17 -2.36
C SER A 92 28.44 -15.27 -3.59
N VAL A 93 29.51 -14.61 -4.04
CA VAL A 93 29.48 -13.70 -5.20
C VAL A 93 29.22 -14.49 -6.49
N SER A 94 29.95 -15.58 -6.73
CA SER A 94 29.75 -16.44 -7.90
C SER A 94 28.39 -17.15 -7.87
N ALA A 95 27.94 -17.59 -6.69
CA ALA A 95 26.60 -18.14 -6.48
C ALA A 95 25.48 -17.16 -6.88
N PHE A 96 25.59 -15.88 -6.47
CA PHE A 96 24.64 -14.83 -6.83
C PHE A 96 24.71 -14.40 -8.31
N ALA A 97 25.91 -14.35 -8.87
CA ALA A 97 26.14 -13.88 -10.24
C ALA A 97 25.83 -14.92 -11.34
N GLY A 98 25.62 -16.18 -10.97
CA GLY A 98 25.39 -17.28 -11.93
C GLY A 98 26.69 -17.85 -12.52
N ASP A 99 27.85 -17.52 -11.95
CA ASP A 99 29.16 -18.01 -12.42
C ASP A 99 29.46 -19.40 -11.86
N LEU A 100 28.95 -20.41 -12.56
CA LEU A 100 29.08 -21.82 -12.20
C LEU A 100 30.54 -22.31 -12.17
N ASP A 101 31.39 -21.79 -13.06
CA ASP A 101 32.78 -22.23 -13.20
C ASP A 101 33.66 -21.68 -12.08
N THR A 102 33.52 -20.40 -11.75
CA THR A 102 34.19 -19.80 -10.57
C THR A 102 33.66 -20.41 -9.28
N LEU A 103 32.35 -20.65 -9.16
CA LEU A 103 31.74 -21.29 -8.00
C LEU A 103 32.29 -22.70 -7.77
N ARG A 104 32.35 -23.52 -8.84
CA ARG A 104 32.96 -24.86 -8.81
C ARG A 104 34.42 -24.80 -8.38
N THR A 105 35.20 -23.93 -9.01
CA THR A 105 36.63 -23.78 -8.73
C THR A 105 36.88 -23.39 -7.27
N ALA A 106 36.05 -22.50 -6.70
CA ALA A 106 36.15 -22.10 -5.30
C ALA A 106 35.78 -23.24 -4.33
N LEU A 107 34.67 -23.94 -4.60
CA LEU A 107 34.21 -25.06 -3.76
C LEU A 107 35.15 -26.28 -3.82
N GLU A 108 35.80 -26.54 -4.97
CA GLU A 108 36.82 -27.59 -5.10
C GLU A 108 38.12 -27.25 -4.33
N GLN A 109 38.44 -25.97 -4.17
CA GLN A 109 39.59 -25.51 -3.36
C GLN A 109 39.28 -25.52 -1.86
N SER A 110 38.06 -25.11 -1.48
CA SER A 110 37.61 -25.03 -0.08
C SER A 110 36.17 -25.55 0.08
N PRO A 111 35.96 -26.87 0.27
CA PRO A 111 34.62 -27.45 0.38
C PRO A 111 33.81 -26.98 1.61
N GLY A 112 34.48 -26.46 2.65
CA GLY A 112 33.80 -25.94 3.85
C GLY A 112 32.98 -24.67 3.59
N ASP A 113 33.37 -23.90 2.58
CA ASP A 113 32.85 -22.56 2.29
C ASP A 113 31.40 -22.59 1.78
N ALA A 114 30.88 -23.76 1.38
CA ALA A 114 29.49 -23.95 0.96
C ALA A 114 28.45 -23.55 2.03
N ASN A 115 28.86 -23.60 3.31
CA ASN A 115 28.04 -23.26 4.48
C ASN A 115 28.46 -21.97 5.18
N GLU A 116 29.46 -21.25 4.67
CA GLU A 116 29.81 -19.95 5.22
C GLU A 116 28.67 -18.95 5.03
N SER A 117 28.52 -18.08 6.03
CA SER A 117 27.50 -17.05 6.04
C SER A 117 28.11 -15.70 6.38
N ASN A 118 27.58 -14.64 5.78
CA ASN A 118 27.99 -13.28 6.10
C ASN A 118 27.55 -12.88 7.53
N ALA A 119 27.88 -11.65 7.93
CA ALA A 119 27.53 -11.12 9.26
C ALA A 119 26.03 -11.18 9.60
N ASP A 120 25.13 -11.33 8.61
CA ASP A 120 23.67 -11.41 8.76
C ASP A 120 23.10 -12.83 8.56
N GLY A 121 23.96 -13.83 8.39
CA GLY A 121 23.56 -15.23 8.23
C GLY A 121 23.13 -15.60 6.79
N TRP A 122 23.40 -14.75 5.79
CA TRP A 122 23.17 -15.12 4.40
C TRP A 122 24.25 -16.09 3.91
N THR A 123 23.85 -17.29 3.49
CA THR A 123 24.73 -18.29 2.85
C THR A 123 24.74 -18.15 1.34
N ALA A 124 25.75 -18.73 0.67
CA ALA A 124 25.81 -18.81 -0.79
C ALA A 124 24.55 -19.48 -1.40
N LEU A 125 23.97 -20.47 -0.70
CA LEU A 125 22.74 -21.15 -1.13
C LEU A 125 21.53 -20.18 -1.16
N MET A 126 21.40 -19.30 -0.17
CA MET A 126 20.33 -18.28 -0.17
C MET A 126 20.50 -17.30 -1.32
N TRP A 127 21.73 -16.91 -1.63
CA TRP A 127 22.05 -16.03 -2.77
C TRP A 127 21.72 -16.67 -4.11
N ALA A 128 22.13 -17.92 -4.35
CA ALA A 128 21.78 -18.66 -5.55
C ALA A 128 20.25 -18.87 -5.68
N CYS A 129 19.57 -19.15 -4.56
CA CYS A 129 18.11 -19.29 -4.52
C CYS A 129 17.36 -17.97 -4.76
N ARG A 130 17.93 -16.83 -4.35
CA ARG A 130 17.41 -15.49 -4.66
C ARG A 130 17.55 -15.15 -6.14
N ALA A 131 18.69 -15.48 -6.74
CA ALA A 131 18.99 -15.20 -8.14
C ALA A 131 18.32 -16.18 -9.13
N GLY A 132 18.01 -17.41 -8.71
CA GLY A 132 17.33 -18.43 -9.53
C GLY A 132 18.27 -19.35 -10.30
N HIS A 133 19.57 -19.30 -10.03
CA HIS A 133 20.59 -20.10 -10.72
C HIS A 133 20.55 -21.56 -10.27
N GLN A 134 19.68 -22.35 -10.90
CA GLN A 134 19.41 -23.76 -10.54
C GLN A 134 20.68 -24.61 -10.52
N GLU A 135 21.62 -24.41 -11.45
CA GLU A 135 22.89 -25.11 -11.52
C GLU A 135 23.80 -24.76 -10.34
N ASN A 136 23.83 -23.49 -9.91
CA ASN A 136 24.58 -23.05 -8.74
C ASN A 136 23.96 -23.58 -7.44
N VAL A 137 22.63 -23.54 -7.32
CA VAL A 137 21.89 -24.18 -6.21
C VAL A 137 22.22 -25.68 -6.17
N GLN A 138 22.23 -26.35 -7.33
CA GLN A 138 22.53 -27.77 -7.39
C GLN A 138 23.97 -28.06 -6.95
N LEU A 139 24.95 -27.32 -7.47
CA LEU A 139 26.35 -27.48 -7.12
C LEU A 139 26.60 -27.25 -5.61
N LEU A 140 26.01 -26.22 -5.02
CA LEU A 140 26.11 -25.95 -3.59
C LEU A 140 25.55 -27.11 -2.74
N LEU A 141 24.41 -27.68 -3.13
CA LEU A 141 23.81 -28.84 -2.45
C LEU A 141 24.64 -30.12 -2.65
N ASP A 142 25.36 -30.28 -3.76
CA ASP A 142 26.29 -31.39 -3.97
C ASP A 142 27.56 -31.26 -3.11
N PHE A 143 27.99 -30.03 -2.82
CA PHE A 143 29.06 -29.72 -1.86
C PHE A 143 28.57 -29.63 -0.40
N GLY A 144 27.32 -30.04 -0.12
CA GLY A 144 26.81 -30.17 1.25
C GLY A 144 26.35 -28.86 1.91
N ALA A 145 25.94 -27.86 1.12
CA ALA A 145 25.26 -26.68 1.66
C ALA A 145 23.95 -27.06 2.38
N ASP A 146 23.75 -26.53 3.59
CA ASP A 146 22.58 -26.82 4.41
C ASP A 146 21.33 -26.13 3.87
N VAL A 147 20.41 -26.94 3.35
CA VAL A 147 19.09 -26.52 2.87
C VAL A 147 18.22 -25.88 3.97
N ARG A 148 18.46 -26.22 5.25
CA ARG A 148 17.76 -25.69 6.42
C ARG A 148 18.39 -24.42 7.00
N ALA A 149 19.53 -23.96 6.49
CA ALA A 149 20.15 -22.74 6.97
C ALA A 149 19.17 -21.55 6.89
N VAL A 150 19.21 -20.68 7.92
CA VAL A 150 18.40 -19.46 8.02
C VAL A 150 19.26 -18.26 8.37
N ASN A 151 18.91 -17.10 7.83
CA ASN A 151 19.56 -15.83 8.16
C ASN A 151 19.05 -15.25 9.50
N LYS A 152 19.54 -14.08 9.91
CA LYS A 152 19.10 -13.37 11.15
C LYS A 152 17.60 -13.10 11.26
N PHE A 153 16.86 -13.15 10.15
CA PHE A 153 15.40 -12.98 10.12
C PHE A 153 14.66 -14.32 10.16
N GLU A 154 15.37 -15.44 10.39
CA GLU A 154 14.88 -16.82 10.30
C GLU A 154 14.34 -17.16 8.88
N SER A 155 14.80 -16.44 7.86
CA SER A 155 14.42 -16.71 6.46
C SER A 155 15.38 -17.72 5.84
N SER A 156 14.84 -18.79 5.26
CA SER A 156 15.59 -19.86 4.59
C SER A 156 15.70 -19.64 3.08
N SER A 157 16.57 -20.40 2.43
CA SER A 157 16.71 -20.48 0.97
C SER A 157 15.37 -20.65 0.24
N MET A 158 14.41 -21.38 0.82
CA MET A 158 13.07 -21.56 0.25
C MET A 158 12.20 -20.30 0.28
N HIS A 159 12.35 -19.44 1.30
CA HIS A 159 11.66 -18.14 1.32
C HIS A 159 12.16 -17.25 0.18
N HIS A 160 13.48 -17.26 -0.08
CA HIS A 160 14.08 -16.48 -1.16
C HIS A 160 13.71 -17.02 -2.55
N ALA A 161 13.76 -18.34 -2.77
CA ALA A 161 13.29 -18.94 -4.02
C ALA A 161 11.82 -18.63 -4.31
N ALA A 162 10.97 -18.63 -3.27
CA ALA A 162 9.56 -18.30 -3.38
C ALA A 162 9.30 -16.81 -3.65
N HIS A 163 9.98 -15.89 -2.94
CA HIS A 163 9.87 -14.44 -3.13
C HIS A 163 10.14 -14.03 -4.57
N TRP A 164 11.13 -14.65 -5.23
CA TRP A 164 11.59 -14.30 -6.57
C TRP A 164 11.07 -15.25 -7.67
N GLY A 165 10.19 -16.19 -7.32
CA GLY A 165 9.39 -16.96 -8.28
C GLY A 165 10.05 -18.19 -8.90
N HIS A 166 11.19 -18.62 -8.36
CA HIS A 166 12.03 -19.69 -8.92
C HIS A 166 11.46 -21.08 -8.58
N ALA A 167 10.36 -21.44 -9.24
CA ALA A 167 9.64 -22.70 -9.01
C ALA A 167 10.52 -23.96 -9.20
N ASN A 168 11.39 -23.94 -10.20
CA ASN A 168 12.41 -24.98 -10.45
C ASN A 168 13.40 -25.12 -9.28
N VAL A 169 13.81 -24.00 -8.67
CA VAL A 169 14.65 -24.00 -7.47
C VAL A 169 13.88 -24.54 -6.26
N ILE A 170 12.61 -24.16 -6.08
CA ILE A 170 11.75 -24.74 -5.03
C ILE A 170 11.68 -26.26 -5.18
N GLU A 171 11.36 -26.77 -6.37
CA GLU A 171 11.32 -28.21 -6.64
C GLU A 171 12.66 -28.91 -6.34
N LEU A 172 13.79 -28.31 -6.73
CA LEU A 172 15.13 -28.82 -6.43
C LEU A 172 15.41 -28.89 -4.92
N LEU A 173 15.09 -27.84 -4.16
CA LEU A 173 15.25 -27.83 -2.69
C LEU A 173 14.40 -28.94 -2.04
N LEU A 174 13.17 -29.16 -2.53
CA LEU A 174 12.26 -30.20 -2.02
C LEU A 174 12.69 -31.63 -2.37
N GLN A 175 13.42 -31.81 -3.48
CA GLN A 175 14.05 -33.07 -3.86
C GLN A 175 15.29 -33.36 -3.00
N ARG A 176 16.09 -32.32 -2.69
CA ARG A 176 17.33 -32.43 -1.92
C ARG A 176 17.14 -32.42 -0.39
N ALA A 177 15.92 -32.22 0.12
CA ALA A 177 15.59 -32.25 1.54
C ALA A 177 15.85 -33.62 2.24
N GLY A 178 15.93 -34.71 1.48
CA GLY A 178 16.35 -36.04 1.97
C GLY A 178 15.29 -36.86 2.74
N SER A 179 14.38 -36.22 3.49
CA SER A 179 13.22 -36.89 4.12
C SER A 179 11.92 -36.11 3.94
N ASP A 180 10.78 -36.75 4.17
CA ASP A 180 9.46 -36.11 4.05
C ASP A 180 9.21 -35.12 5.19
N GLU A 181 9.75 -35.36 6.39
CA GLU A 181 9.76 -34.42 7.52
C GLU A 181 10.57 -33.17 7.16
N ALA A 182 11.77 -33.36 6.61
CA ALA A 182 12.63 -32.26 6.15
C ALA A 182 11.93 -31.42 5.06
N ARG A 183 11.24 -32.08 4.12
CA ARG A 183 10.45 -31.41 3.10
C ARG A 183 9.34 -30.57 3.75
N LYS A 184 8.59 -31.14 4.70
CA LYS A 184 7.52 -30.44 5.41
C LYS A 184 8.04 -29.24 6.22
N GLU A 185 9.17 -29.39 6.91
CA GLU A 185 9.84 -28.30 7.63
C GLU A 185 10.21 -27.13 6.71
N LEU A 186 10.77 -27.40 5.52
CA LEU A 186 11.13 -26.35 4.57
C LEU A 186 9.90 -25.61 4.01
N ILE A 187 8.86 -26.36 3.61
CA ILE A 187 7.61 -25.82 3.06
C ILE A 187 6.89 -24.93 4.09
N GLN A 188 6.83 -25.40 5.34
CA GLN A 188 6.11 -24.76 6.44
C GLN A 188 7.03 -23.89 7.30
N ALA A 189 8.27 -23.66 6.86
CA ALA A 189 9.23 -22.81 7.57
C ALA A 189 8.61 -21.44 7.78
N ARG A 190 8.77 -20.89 8.99
CA ARG A 190 8.30 -19.55 9.33
C ARG A 190 9.49 -18.71 9.72
N ASN A 191 9.60 -17.54 9.09
CA ASN A 191 10.57 -16.54 9.49
C ASN A 191 10.13 -15.84 10.80
N LYS A 192 10.97 -14.93 11.31
CA LYS A 192 10.75 -14.21 12.57
C LYS A 192 9.44 -13.40 12.64
N PHE A 193 8.90 -13.03 11.48
CA PHE A 193 7.62 -12.31 11.34
C PHE A 193 6.43 -13.26 11.08
N GLY A 194 6.68 -14.57 11.05
CA GLY A 194 5.69 -15.62 10.81
C GLY A 194 5.37 -15.90 9.35
N TRP A 195 6.09 -15.31 8.41
CA TRP A 195 5.88 -15.54 6.97
C TRP A 195 6.36 -16.93 6.58
N THR A 196 5.59 -17.62 5.74
CA THR A 196 6.01 -18.87 5.08
C THR A 196 6.49 -18.59 3.65
N PRO A 197 7.19 -19.54 2.99
CA PRO A 197 7.47 -19.44 1.55
C PRO A 197 6.23 -19.15 0.69
N LEU A 198 5.06 -19.69 1.05
CA LEU A 198 3.83 -19.47 0.28
C LEU A 198 3.33 -18.01 0.38
N HIS A 199 3.50 -17.34 1.52
CA HIS A 199 3.23 -15.89 1.63
C HIS A 199 4.15 -15.08 0.72
N TRP A 200 5.44 -15.44 0.65
CA TRP A 200 6.39 -14.77 -0.24
C TRP A 200 6.10 -14.99 -1.73
N ALA A 201 5.70 -16.20 -2.12
CA ALA A 201 5.24 -16.47 -3.49
C ALA A 201 3.96 -15.69 -3.85
N GLY A 202 3.06 -15.51 -2.88
CA GLY A 202 1.91 -14.60 -2.98
C GLY A 202 2.36 -13.16 -3.22
N LYS A 203 3.16 -12.60 -2.30
CA LYS A 203 3.63 -11.20 -2.34
C LYS A 203 4.43 -10.85 -3.59
N GLY A 204 5.26 -11.78 -4.09
CA GLY A 204 6.00 -11.61 -5.35
C GLY A 204 5.15 -11.77 -6.61
N GLY A 205 3.88 -12.18 -6.50
CA GLY A 205 3.00 -12.40 -7.64
C GLY A 205 3.33 -13.67 -8.45
N HIS A 206 4.05 -14.63 -7.87
CA HIS A 206 4.65 -15.73 -8.62
C HIS A 206 3.79 -16.99 -8.63
N ALA A 207 2.79 -17.01 -9.51
CA ALA A 207 1.82 -18.12 -9.64
C ALA A 207 2.45 -19.52 -9.77
N ALA A 208 3.57 -19.64 -10.49
CA ALA A 208 4.29 -20.93 -10.65
C ALA A 208 4.92 -21.40 -9.32
N ALA A 209 5.58 -20.51 -8.58
CA ALA A 209 6.15 -20.82 -7.27
C ALA A 209 5.07 -21.14 -6.23
N ALA A 210 3.98 -20.36 -6.21
CA ALA A 210 2.83 -20.63 -5.35
C ALA A 210 2.21 -22.00 -5.65
N LYS A 211 2.05 -22.35 -6.94
CA LYS A 211 1.54 -23.65 -7.37
C LYS A 211 2.44 -24.80 -6.93
N ALA A 212 3.77 -24.68 -7.13
CA ALA A 212 4.73 -25.69 -6.71
C ALA A 212 4.68 -25.93 -5.19
N LEU A 213 4.63 -24.86 -4.40
CA LEU A 213 4.51 -24.93 -2.94
C LEU A 213 3.18 -25.57 -2.48
N LEU A 214 2.05 -25.19 -3.08
CA LEU A 214 0.74 -25.80 -2.79
C LEU A 214 0.70 -27.29 -3.15
N GLN A 215 1.23 -27.67 -4.32
CA GLN A 215 1.33 -29.07 -4.73
C GLN A 215 2.26 -29.89 -3.82
N ALA A 216 3.26 -29.27 -3.22
CA ALA A 216 4.13 -29.89 -2.22
C ALA A 216 3.49 -30.00 -0.81
N GLY A 217 2.34 -29.35 -0.57
CA GLY A 217 1.62 -29.37 0.70
C GLY A 217 1.86 -28.16 1.61
N ALA A 218 2.12 -26.98 1.04
CA ALA A 218 2.09 -25.72 1.77
C ALA A 218 0.71 -25.41 2.34
N ASP A 219 0.65 -24.78 3.52
CA ASP A 219 -0.62 -24.44 4.16
C ASP A 219 -1.16 -23.10 3.59
N PRO A 220 -2.29 -23.12 2.83
CA PRO A 220 -2.90 -21.92 2.26
C PRO A 220 -3.66 -21.06 3.30
N LEU A 221 -3.78 -21.54 4.54
CA LEU A 221 -4.48 -20.89 5.66
C LEU A 221 -3.52 -20.39 6.75
N ALA A 222 -2.21 -20.65 6.62
CA ALA A 222 -1.21 -20.11 7.52
C ALA A 222 -1.32 -18.57 7.59
N VAL A 223 -1.03 -17.98 8.75
CA VAL A 223 -1.02 -16.53 8.96
C VAL A 223 0.34 -16.05 9.48
N HIS A 224 0.78 -14.87 9.07
CA HIS A 224 1.92 -14.18 9.68
C HIS A 224 1.48 -13.19 10.78
N MET A 225 2.42 -12.45 11.38
CA MET A 225 2.16 -11.60 12.56
C MET A 225 1.12 -10.48 12.40
N PHE A 226 0.68 -10.19 11.16
CA PHE A 226 -0.36 -9.21 10.84
C PHE A 226 -1.71 -9.87 10.55
N GLY A 227 -1.85 -11.19 10.76
CA GLY A 227 -3.06 -11.97 10.49
C GLY A 227 -3.32 -12.27 9.01
N ASN A 228 -2.64 -11.62 8.07
CA ASN A 228 -2.73 -11.92 6.64
C ASN A 228 -2.35 -13.38 6.35
N THR A 229 -3.13 -14.00 5.47
CA THR A 229 -2.87 -15.30 4.83
C THR A 229 -2.13 -15.13 3.49
N PRO A 230 -1.63 -16.20 2.84
CA PRO A 230 -1.03 -16.09 1.52
C PRO A 230 -1.96 -15.47 0.47
N LEU A 231 -3.28 -15.67 0.60
CA LEU A 231 -4.27 -15.05 -0.30
C LEU A 231 -4.31 -13.52 -0.16
N HIS A 232 -4.16 -12.97 1.05
CA HIS A 232 -4.04 -11.51 1.23
C HIS A 232 -2.78 -10.98 0.53
N GLU A 233 -1.65 -11.67 0.68
CA GLU A 233 -0.40 -11.27 0.04
C GLU A 233 -0.41 -11.44 -1.48
N ALA A 234 -1.10 -12.46 -1.99
CA ALA A 234 -1.37 -12.62 -3.43
C ALA A 234 -2.22 -11.47 -3.98
N VAL A 235 -3.27 -11.04 -3.27
CA VAL A 235 -4.06 -9.86 -3.65
C VAL A 235 -3.20 -8.59 -3.59
N ASN A 236 -2.43 -8.38 -2.53
CA ASN A 236 -1.53 -7.23 -2.37
C ASN A 236 -0.44 -7.14 -3.46
N SER A 237 -0.14 -8.22 -4.17
CA SER A 237 0.77 -8.22 -5.32
C SER A 237 0.15 -7.66 -6.61
N GLY A 238 -1.18 -7.52 -6.69
CA GLY A 238 -1.90 -7.16 -7.90
C GLY A 238 -1.89 -8.23 -9.01
N ASN A 239 -1.31 -9.41 -8.76
CA ASN A 239 -1.21 -10.46 -9.77
C ASN A 239 -2.38 -11.47 -9.67
N LYS A 240 -3.36 -11.32 -10.56
CA LYS A 240 -4.53 -12.21 -10.66
C LYS A 240 -4.18 -13.69 -10.81
N GLU A 241 -3.09 -14.05 -11.48
CA GLU A 241 -2.78 -15.45 -11.74
C GLU A 241 -2.31 -16.19 -10.48
N VAL A 242 -1.64 -15.53 -9.53
CA VAL A 242 -1.37 -16.14 -8.22
C VAL A 242 -2.63 -16.22 -7.36
N VAL A 243 -3.52 -15.21 -7.43
CA VAL A 243 -4.83 -15.26 -6.77
C VAL A 243 -5.65 -16.46 -7.27
N LYS A 244 -5.70 -16.71 -8.59
CA LYS A 244 -6.35 -17.90 -9.19
C LYS A 244 -5.79 -19.23 -8.72
N VAL A 245 -4.48 -19.29 -8.47
CA VAL A 245 -3.82 -20.49 -7.96
C VAL A 245 -4.17 -20.75 -6.49
N MET A 246 -4.31 -19.69 -5.67
CA MET A 246 -4.60 -19.81 -4.24
C MET A 246 -6.11 -19.93 -3.92
N LEU A 247 -6.99 -19.25 -4.66
CA LEU A 247 -8.43 -19.19 -4.36
C LEU A 247 -9.11 -20.56 -4.13
N PRO A 248 -8.86 -21.61 -4.93
CA PRO A 248 -9.53 -22.90 -4.74
C PRO A 248 -9.17 -23.64 -3.44
N VAL A 249 -8.11 -23.21 -2.74
CA VAL A 249 -7.59 -23.86 -1.53
C VAL A 249 -7.54 -22.94 -0.30
N SER A 250 -7.85 -21.65 -0.47
CA SER A 250 -7.86 -20.65 0.60
C SER A 250 -9.29 -20.32 1.07
N HIS A 251 -9.41 -19.79 2.29
CA HIS A 251 -10.66 -19.23 2.78
C HIS A 251 -10.84 -17.80 2.23
N VAL A 252 -11.74 -17.61 1.26
CA VAL A 252 -11.93 -16.34 0.53
C VAL A 252 -12.26 -15.15 1.44
N ASN A 253 -13.04 -15.39 2.51
CA ASN A 253 -13.43 -14.40 3.51
C ASN A 253 -12.54 -14.44 4.77
N ALA A 254 -11.25 -14.81 4.62
CA ALA A 254 -10.32 -14.79 5.74
C ALA A 254 -10.18 -13.35 6.27
N ARG A 255 -10.03 -13.19 7.59
CA ARG A 255 -9.82 -11.89 8.24
C ARG A 255 -8.39 -11.80 8.75
N ASN A 256 -7.73 -10.67 8.53
CA ASN A 256 -6.43 -10.37 9.13
C ASN A 256 -6.58 -9.81 10.56
N ALA A 257 -5.50 -9.30 11.15
CA ALA A 257 -5.49 -8.79 12.53
C ALA A 257 -6.25 -7.45 12.72
N GLU A 258 -6.66 -6.79 11.63
CA GLU A 258 -7.52 -5.59 11.62
C GLU A 258 -8.94 -5.93 11.13
N GLY A 259 -9.25 -7.22 10.96
CA GLY A 259 -10.54 -7.69 10.43
C GLY A 259 -10.69 -7.59 8.92
N GLU A 260 -9.69 -7.05 8.21
CA GLU A 260 -9.77 -6.87 6.75
C GLU A 260 -9.81 -8.20 6.01
N THR A 261 -10.52 -8.24 4.88
CA THR A 261 -10.57 -9.41 3.99
C THR A 261 -9.77 -9.18 2.70
N PRO A 262 -9.40 -10.24 1.95
CA PRO A 262 -8.77 -10.08 0.65
C PRO A 262 -9.58 -9.22 -0.33
N LEU A 263 -10.91 -9.22 -0.22
CA LEU A 263 -11.78 -8.36 -1.03
C LEU A 263 -11.63 -6.87 -0.67
N MET A 264 -11.43 -6.53 0.61
CA MET A 264 -11.14 -5.15 1.03
C MET A 264 -9.77 -4.69 0.53
N SER A 265 -8.75 -5.53 0.59
CA SER A 265 -7.41 -5.19 0.06
C SER A 265 -7.46 -4.99 -1.46
N ALA A 266 -8.14 -5.87 -2.20
CA ALA A 266 -8.34 -5.72 -3.64
C ALA A 266 -9.13 -4.45 -3.99
N ALA A 267 -10.14 -4.12 -3.17
CA ALA A 267 -10.98 -2.95 -3.36
C ALA A 267 -10.24 -1.63 -3.08
N TYR A 268 -9.42 -1.58 -2.02
CA TYR A 268 -8.59 -0.42 -1.68
C TYR A 268 -7.48 -0.14 -2.71
N LEU A 269 -6.96 -1.20 -3.36
CA LEU A 269 -5.87 -1.11 -4.32
C LEU A 269 -6.32 -0.99 -5.79
N GLY A 270 -7.63 -1.03 -6.05
CA GLY A 270 -8.19 -0.84 -7.40
C GLY A 270 -8.06 -2.04 -8.34
N PHE A 271 -7.87 -3.26 -7.81
CA PHE A 271 -7.68 -4.45 -8.63
C PHE A 271 -9.02 -5.07 -9.04
N ALA A 272 -9.78 -4.38 -9.91
CA ALA A 272 -11.13 -4.79 -10.29
C ALA A 272 -11.23 -6.20 -10.93
N ASP A 273 -10.19 -6.68 -11.60
CA ASP A 273 -10.16 -8.06 -12.10
C ASP A 273 -9.97 -9.09 -10.97
N ILE A 274 -9.16 -8.78 -9.95
CA ILE A 274 -9.08 -9.58 -8.72
C ILE A 274 -10.39 -9.52 -7.93
N VAL A 275 -11.03 -8.35 -7.83
CA VAL A 275 -12.36 -8.19 -7.20
C VAL A 275 -13.40 -9.09 -7.87
N ARG A 276 -13.46 -9.12 -9.21
CA ARG A 276 -14.35 -10.04 -9.97
C ARG A 276 -14.09 -11.51 -9.67
N GLU A 277 -12.82 -11.93 -9.60
CA GLU A 277 -12.46 -13.33 -9.29
C GLU A 277 -12.83 -13.69 -7.83
N LEU A 278 -12.61 -12.78 -6.88
CA LEU A 278 -13.02 -12.94 -5.47
C LEU A 278 -14.54 -13.04 -5.32
N LEU A 279 -15.31 -12.14 -5.95
CA LEU A 279 -16.78 -12.17 -5.95
C LEU A 279 -17.32 -13.44 -6.63
N THR A 280 -16.69 -13.89 -7.71
CA THR A 280 -17.00 -15.18 -8.37
C THR A 280 -16.74 -16.36 -7.44
N ALA A 281 -15.69 -16.29 -6.61
CA ALA A 281 -15.39 -17.24 -5.54
C ALA A 281 -16.28 -17.07 -4.28
N ARG A 282 -17.33 -16.24 -4.34
CA ARG A 282 -18.26 -15.93 -3.25
C ARG A 282 -17.62 -15.22 -2.05
N ALA A 283 -16.68 -14.32 -2.32
CA ALA A 283 -16.29 -13.30 -1.35
C ALA A 283 -17.54 -12.50 -0.92
N ASP A 284 -17.66 -12.22 0.37
CA ASP A 284 -18.79 -11.46 0.92
C ASP A 284 -18.48 -9.96 0.90
N ALA A 285 -19.20 -9.23 0.05
CA ALA A 285 -19.05 -7.79 -0.14
C ALA A 285 -19.56 -6.94 1.04
N GLN A 286 -20.22 -7.55 2.03
CA GLN A 286 -20.84 -6.88 3.17
C GLN A 286 -20.09 -7.11 4.50
N LEU A 287 -19.08 -7.99 4.53
CA LEU A 287 -18.28 -8.17 5.74
C LEU A 287 -17.58 -6.85 6.12
N PRO A 288 -17.72 -6.36 7.36
CA PRO A 288 -17.01 -5.18 7.85
C PRO A 288 -15.65 -5.55 8.46
N ASP A 289 -14.64 -4.70 8.37
CA ASP A 289 -13.40 -4.82 9.16
C ASP A 289 -13.66 -4.53 10.65
N ASP A 290 -12.62 -4.57 11.50
CA ASP A 290 -12.80 -4.34 12.94
C ASP A 290 -13.10 -2.86 13.27
N LYS A 291 -12.94 -1.95 12.30
CA LYS A 291 -13.42 -0.56 12.33
C LYS A 291 -14.79 -0.40 11.63
N GLY A 292 -15.48 -1.48 11.24
CA GLY A 292 -16.79 -1.42 10.59
C GLY A 292 -16.77 -1.21 9.06
N ASN A 293 -15.62 -0.98 8.42
CA ASN A 293 -15.57 -0.64 7.00
C ASN A 293 -15.81 -1.86 6.12
N THR A 294 -16.71 -1.74 5.14
CA THR A 294 -16.93 -2.74 4.10
C THR A 294 -15.96 -2.54 2.93
N PRO A 295 -15.81 -3.53 2.01
CA PRO A 295 -15.11 -3.33 0.74
C PRO A 295 -15.53 -2.08 -0.03
N LEU A 296 -16.81 -1.67 0.04
CA LEU A 296 -17.32 -0.48 -0.64
C LEU A 296 -16.76 0.83 -0.04
N HIS A 297 -16.59 0.91 1.28
CA HIS A 297 -15.88 2.02 1.93
C HIS A 297 -14.42 2.10 1.46
N ARG A 298 -13.74 0.94 1.37
CA ARG A 298 -12.35 0.86 0.96
C ARG A 298 -12.15 1.25 -0.52
N ALA A 299 -13.06 0.85 -1.40
CA ALA A 299 -13.10 1.28 -2.81
C ALA A 299 -13.36 2.78 -2.96
N ALA A 300 -14.32 3.32 -2.20
CA ALA A 300 -14.67 4.74 -2.20
C ALA A 300 -13.52 5.63 -1.73
N ARG A 301 -12.78 5.22 -0.68
CA ARG A 301 -11.54 5.88 -0.23
C ARG A 301 -10.40 5.75 -1.26
N GLY A 302 -10.25 4.58 -1.87
CA GLY A 302 -9.22 4.30 -2.87
C GLY A 302 -9.34 5.18 -4.12
N GLY A 303 -10.57 5.46 -4.58
CA GLY A 303 -10.81 6.19 -5.82
C GLY A 303 -10.92 5.28 -7.05
N HIS A 304 -11.50 4.08 -6.87
CA HIS A 304 -11.61 3.07 -7.92
C HIS A 304 -13.07 2.84 -8.36
N GLU A 305 -13.52 3.59 -9.38
CA GLU A 305 -14.88 3.54 -9.94
C GLU A 305 -15.30 2.13 -10.34
N ASP A 306 -14.44 1.42 -11.09
CA ASP A 306 -14.74 0.08 -11.61
C ASP A 306 -14.93 -0.95 -10.50
N VAL A 307 -14.13 -0.87 -9.43
CA VAL A 307 -14.33 -1.63 -8.20
C VAL A 307 -15.67 -1.28 -7.54
N VAL A 308 -16.00 0.01 -7.39
CA VAL A 308 -17.26 0.46 -6.79
C VAL A 308 -18.45 -0.10 -7.56
N GLU A 309 -18.45 -0.01 -8.88
CA GLU A 309 -19.52 -0.57 -9.70
C GLU A 309 -19.65 -2.10 -9.54
N GLU A 310 -18.55 -2.85 -9.51
CA GLU A 310 -18.58 -4.32 -9.34
C GLU A 310 -19.11 -4.73 -7.96
N LEU A 311 -18.75 -3.98 -6.90
CA LEU A 311 -19.28 -4.21 -5.56
C LEU A 311 -20.77 -3.90 -5.45
N LEU A 312 -21.23 -2.80 -6.07
CA LEU A 312 -22.67 -2.46 -6.14
C LEU A 312 -23.46 -3.49 -6.95
N ARG A 313 -22.92 -3.95 -8.09
CA ARG A 313 -23.49 -5.05 -8.89
C ARG A 313 -23.57 -6.37 -8.10
N ALA A 314 -22.63 -6.60 -7.18
CA ALA A 314 -22.65 -7.74 -6.27
C ALA A 314 -23.60 -7.56 -5.05
N GLY A 315 -24.29 -6.43 -4.93
CA GLY A 315 -25.27 -6.16 -3.87
C GLY A 315 -24.68 -5.61 -2.58
N ALA A 316 -23.53 -4.94 -2.63
CA ALA A 316 -23.02 -4.16 -1.50
C ALA A 316 -24.03 -3.05 -1.12
N ASP A 317 -24.20 -2.78 0.17
CA ASP A 317 -25.12 -1.73 0.64
C ASP A 317 -24.48 -0.36 0.49
N VAL A 318 -25.01 0.45 -0.43
CA VAL A 318 -24.57 1.81 -0.72
C VAL A 318 -24.68 2.76 0.49
N ASN A 319 -25.53 2.44 1.47
CA ASN A 319 -25.81 3.24 2.65
C ASN A 319 -25.27 2.62 3.97
N VAL A 320 -24.43 1.58 3.90
CA VAL A 320 -23.78 1.03 5.09
C VAL A 320 -22.90 2.08 5.77
N THR A 321 -22.86 2.10 7.10
CA THR A 321 -22.07 3.04 7.90
C THR A 321 -20.98 2.32 8.69
N ALA A 322 -19.78 2.90 8.73
CA ALA A 322 -18.59 2.36 9.37
C ALA A 322 -17.94 3.35 10.36
N GLY A 323 -17.08 2.83 11.22
CA GLY A 323 -16.28 3.59 12.18
C GLY A 323 -17.09 4.22 13.31
N ASP A 324 -16.35 4.77 14.29
CA ASP A 324 -16.94 5.59 15.37
C ASP A 324 -17.55 6.90 14.81
N SER A 325 -17.11 7.32 13.62
CA SER A 325 -17.69 8.43 12.86
C SER A 325 -19.04 8.10 12.19
N CYS A 326 -19.46 6.83 12.13
CA CYS A 326 -20.64 6.39 11.37
C CYS A 326 -20.64 6.88 9.89
N ALA A 327 -19.46 7.05 9.30
CA ALA A 327 -19.31 7.49 7.91
C ALA A 327 -19.83 6.42 6.94
N SER A 328 -20.43 6.81 5.82
CA SER A 328 -20.83 5.90 4.73
C SER A 328 -19.84 5.96 3.56
N PRO A 329 -19.92 5.07 2.54
CA PRO A 329 -19.06 5.16 1.36
C PRO A 329 -19.14 6.52 0.65
N LEU A 330 -20.30 7.19 0.69
CA LEU A 330 -20.46 8.54 0.13
C LEU A 330 -19.71 9.60 0.95
N HIS A 331 -19.62 9.44 2.28
CA HIS A 331 -18.80 10.33 3.12
C HIS A 331 -17.31 10.14 2.83
N GLU A 332 -16.83 8.90 2.66
CA GLU A 332 -15.43 8.66 2.26
C GLU A 332 -15.15 9.22 0.85
N ALA A 333 -16.00 8.94 -0.14
CA ALA A 333 -15.82 9.47 -1.50
C ALA A 333 -15.76 11.01 -1.51
N ALA A 334 -16.64 11.67 -0.76
CA ALA A 334 -16.65 13.13 -0.63
C ALA A 334 -15.44 13.68 0.15
N ARG A 335 -14.99 13.00 1.21
CA ARG A 335 -13.78 13.36 1.98
C ARG A 335 -12.52 13.29 1.12
N TRP A 336 -12.42 12.32 0.21
CA TRP A 336 -11.23 12.06 -0.60
C TRP A 336 -11.34 12.61 -2.05
N GLY A 337 -12.30 13.50 -2.32
CA GLY A 337 -12.40 14.20 -3.61
C GLY A 337 -12.82 13.31 -4.80
N ARG A 338 -13.44 12.16 -4.55
CA ARG A 338 -13.72 11.14 -5.58
C ARG A 338 -15.03 11.43 -6.31
N PHE A 339 -15.06 12.50 -7.11
CA PHE A 339 -16.28 13.00 -7.75
C PHE A 339 -17.02 11.95 -8.61
N ASP A 340 -16.31 11.15 -9.41
CA ASP A 340 -16.93 10.05 -10.20
C ASP A 340 -17.60 9.00 -9.29
N ILE A 341 -16.98 8.68 -8.14
CA ILE A 341 -17.56 7.75 -7.15
C ILE A 341 -18.73 8.40 -6.41
N VAL A 342 -18.65 9.69 -6.07
CA VAL A 342 -19.78 10.44 -5.51
C VAL A 342 -20.97 10.35 -6.46
N GLN A 343 -20.77 10.54 -7.77
CA GLN A 343 -21.81 10.37 -8.77
C GLN A 343 -22.35 8.92 -8.80
N ILE A 344 -21.49 7.90 -8.93
CA ILE A 344 -21.91 6.49 -8.99
C ILE A 344 -22.72 6.10 -7.74
N LEU A 345 -22.26 6.46 -6.54
CA LEU A 345 -22.95 6.15 -5.29
C LEU A 345 -24.32 6.82 -5.22
N VAL A 346 -24.43 8.09 -5.61
CA VAL A 346 -25.69 8.82 -5.64
C VAL A 346 -26.67 8.23 -6.67
N GLU A 347 -26.20 7.90 -7.86
CA GLU A 347 -27.01 7.24 -8.90
C GLU A 347 -27.54 5.87 -8.43
N ASN A 348 -26.82 5.20 -7.54
CA ASN A 348 -27.23 3.94 -6.90
C ASN A 348 -28.01 4.12 -5.58
N GLY A 349 -28.42 5.35 -5.23
CA GLY A 349 -29.31 5.62 -4.09
C GLY A 349 -28.61 5.88 -2.76
N ALA A 350 -27.36 6.36 -2.78
CA ALA A 350 -26.71 6.90 -1.58
C ALA A 350 -27.46 8.12 -1.02
N ARG A 351 -27.62 8.17 0.30
CA ARG A 351 -28.32 9.25 0.99
C ARG A 351 -27.39 10.46 1.16
N VAL A 352 -27.59 11.47 0.31
CA VAL A 352 -26.79 12.72 0.27
C VAL A 352 -26.85 13.58 1.53
N ASN A 353 -27.82 13.34 2.43
CA ASN A 353 -28.09 14.12 3.64
C ASN A 353 -27.97 13.32 4.96
N ASP A 354 -27.56 12.05 4.90
CA ASP A 354 -27.25 11.29 6.12
C ASP A 354 -26.03 11.93 6.82
N LYS A 355 -25.94 11.72 8.14
CA LYS A 355 -24.96 12.37 9.01
C LYS A 355 -24.02 11.38 9.68
N THR A 356 -22.76 11.77 9.83
CA THR A 356 -21.80 11.17 10.76
C THR A 356 -22.24 11.36 12.23
N SER A 357 -21.54 10.71 13.16
CA SER A 357 -21.70 10.96 14.60
C SER A 357 -21.33 12.40 14.99
N ASP A 358 -20.41 13.05 14.27
CA ASP A 358 -20.08 14.49 14.35
C ASP A 358 -21.14 15.41 13.71
N GLY A 359 -22.18 14.84 13.11
CA GLY A 359 -23.29 15.55 12.49
C GLY A 359 -22.98 16.12 11.10
N ASP A 360 -21.78 15.86 10.56
CA ASP A 360 -21.36 16.23 9.22
C ASP A 360 -22.08 15.38 8.17
N THR A 361 -22.45 16.00 7.06
CA THR A 361 -22.96 15.30 5.86
C THR A 361 -21.82 15.08 4.85
N PRO A 362 -22.02 14.34 3.75
CA PRO A 362 -21.03 14.25 2.68
C PRO A 362 -20.63 15.63 2.13
N LEU A 363 -21.56 16.59 2.10
CA LEU A 363 -21.30 17.96 1.68
C LEU A 363 -20.37 18.72 2.66
N HIS A 364 -20.44 18.42 3.97
CA HIS A 364 -19.47 18.95 4.95
C HIS A 364 -18.08 18.33 4.74
N MET A 365 -18.01 17.01 4.49
CA MET A 365 -16.73 16.32 4.23
C MET A 365 -16.04 16.87 2.97
N ALA A 366 -16.78 17.06 1.87
CA ALA A 366 -16.27 17.72 0.67
C ALA A 366 -15.78 19.15 0.95
N ALA A 367 -16.49 19.90 1.80
CA ALA A 367 -16.13 21.29 2.15
C ALA A 367 -14.89 21.44 3.04
N VAL A 368 -14.54 20.43 3.87
CA VAL A 368 -13.33 20.44 4.71
C VAL A 368 -12.08 20.06 3.90
N TRP A 369 -12.22 18.99 3.12
CA TRP A 369 -11.08 18.25 2.54
C TRP A 369 -10.90 18.46 1.05
N GLY A 370 -11.92 18.98 0.35
CA GLY A 370 -11.89 19.30 -1.07
C GLY A 370 -11.10 20.58 -1.38
N ARG A 371 -9.81 20.58 -1.04
CA ARG A 371 -8.89 21.72 -1.16
C ARG A 371 -7.95 21.61 -2.36
N SER A 372 -8.29 20.76 -3.33
CA SER A 372 -7.65 20.72 -4.64
C SER A 372 -8.67 21.02 -5.74
N TRP A 373 -8.18 21.48 -6.88
CA TRP A 373 -9.00 22.11 -7.93
C TRP A 373 -10.05 21.16 -8.53
N ASP A 374 -9.82 19.85 -8.42
CA ASP A 374 -10.69 18.79 -8.93
C ASP A 374 -11.81 18.41 -7.92
N ASP A 375 -11.71 18.84 -6.64
CA ASP A 375 -12.64 18.43 -5.58
C ASP A 375 -13.95 19.25 -5.56
N ALA A 376 -13.95 20.43 -6.20
CA ALA A 376 -15.13 21.29 -6.32
C ALA A 376 -16.30 20.57 -7.03
N GLU A 377 -15.99 19.62 -7.92
CA GLU A 377 -16.99 18.80 -8.63
C GLU A 377 -17.82 17.94 -7.66
N CYS A 378 -17.25 17.49 -6.53
CA CYS A 378 -18.01 16.79 -5.48
C CYS A 378 -19.13 17.66 -4.89
N ILE A 379 -18.85 18.96 -4.67
CA ILE A 379 -19.82 19.92 -4.12
C ILE A 379 -20.94 20.17 -5.14
N GLU A 380 -20.58 20.38 -6.41
CA GLU A 380 -21.53 20.59 -7.51
C GLU A 380 -22.44 19.38 -7.72
N ILE A 381 -21.90 18.16 -7.72
CA ILE A 381 -22.67 16.91 -7.83
C ILE A 381 -23.60 16.75 -6.63
N LEU A 382 -23.10 16.86 -5.39
CA LEU A 382 -23.92 16.70 -4.18
C LEU A 382 -25.08 17.70 -4.14
N LEU A 383 -24.84 18.98 -4.45
CA LEU A 383 -25.88 20.02 -4.48
C LEU A 383 -26.92 19.75 -5.58
N ARG A 384 -26.49 19.36 -6.79
CA ARG A 384 -27.41 18.95 -7.88
C ARG A 384 -28.26 17.74 -7.51
N SER A 385 -27.72 16.86 -6.68
CA SER A 385 -28.39 15.65 -6.18
C SER A 385 -29.25 15.87 -4.94
N GLY A 386 -29.45 17.12 -4.51
CA GLY A 386 -30.34 17.46 -3.40
C GLY A 386 -29.69 17.43 -2.01
N ALA A 387 -28.37 17.59 -1.93
CA ALA A 387 -27.72 17.87 -0.65
C ALA A 387 -28.18 19.23 -0.09
N ASP A 388 -28.61 19.22 1.16
CA ASP A 388 -29.09 20.41 1.87
C ASP A 388 -27.91 21.15 2.52
N HIS A 389 -27.60 22.33 1.97
CA HIS A 389 -26.51 23.20 2.40
C HIS A 389 -26.81 23.96 3.70
N GLU A 390 -28.05 23.97 4.18
CA GLU A 390 -28.44 24.59 5.46
C GLU A 390 -28.33 23.62 6.65
N ILE A 391 -28.08 22.33 6.39
CA ILE A 391 -27.76 21.37 7.46
C ILE A 391 -26.52 21.86 8.22
N ARG A 392 -26.62 21.83 9.55
CA ARG A 392 -25.51 22.15 10.48
C ARG A 392 -24.97 20.89 11.13
N ASN A 393 -23.65 20.78 11.26
CA ASN A 393 -22.99 19.74 12.04
C ASN A 393 -23.08 19.99 13.56
N ASN A 394 -22.46 19.14 14.39
CA ASN A 394 -22.50 19.28 15.85
C ASN A 394 -21.80 20.54 16.37
N THR A 395 -20.92 21.17 15.57
CA THR A 395 -20.31 22.48 15.90
C THR A 395 -21.22 23.67 15.56
N GLY A 396 -22.40 23.41 14.96
CA GLY A 396 -23.37 24.42 14.56
C GLY A 396 -23.07 25.12 13.23
N LEU A 397 -22.04 24.68 12.50
CA LEU A 397 -21.63 25.24 11.21
C LEU A 397 -22.31 24.50 10.05
N THR A 398 -22.65 25.20 8.97
CA THR A 398 -23.02 24.58 7.69
C THR A 398 -21.76 24.25 6.87
N ALA A 399 -21.88 23.39 5.85
CA ALA A 399 -20.76 23.03 4.98
C ALA A 399 -20.00 24.24 4.40
N MET A 400 -20.71 25.27 3.92
CA MET A 400 -20.10 26.52 3.44
C MET A 400 -19.35 27.28 4.57
N GLN A 401 -19.89 27.31 5.78
CA GLN A 401 -19.24 27.95 6.94
C GLN A 401 -18.00 27.16 7.39
N VAL A 402 -18.01 25.84 7.23
CA VAL A 402 -16.85 24.97 7.50
C VAL A 402 -15.73 25.23 6.48
N ALA A 403 -16.04 25.32 5.18
CA ALA A 403 -15.05 25.72 4.16
C ALA A 403 -14.44 27.10 4.45
N GLN A 404 -15.27 28.09 4.75
CA GLN A 404 -14.82 29.44 5.11
C GLN A 404 -13.87 29.43 6.31
N LYS A 405 -14.25 28.75 7.40
CA LYS A 405 -13.41 28.63 8.60
C LYS A 405 -12.09 27.88 8.34
N GLY A 406 -12.10 26.90 7.43
CA GLY A 406 -10.88 26.24 6.96
C GLY A 406 -9.91 27.21 6.27
N SER A 407 -10.44 28.11 5.42
CA SER A 407 -9.65 29.13 4.71
C SER A 407 -9.06 30.24 5.60
N GLU A 408 -9.58 30.42 6.82
CA GLU A 408 -9.03 31.38 7.80
C GLU A 408 -7.84 30.82 8.60
N ALA A 409 -7.62 29.51 8.59
CA ALA A 409 -6.57 28.85 9.37
C ALA A 409 -5.25 28.67 8.60
N ASP A 410 -5.31 28.65 7.27
CA ASP A 410 -4.18 28.45 6.37
C ASP A 410 -3.97 29.68 5.47
N ASP A 411 -2.75 30.24 5.43
CA ASP A 411 -2.39 31.46 4.66
C ASP A 411 -2.59 31.34 3.12
N PHE A 412 -3.03 30.18 2.63
CA PHE A 412 -3.44 29.93 1.25
C PHE A 412 -4.96 29.71 1.20
N ALA A 413 -5.71 30.82 1.28
CA ALA A 413 -7.16 30.79 1.21
C ALA A 413 -7.65 30.49 -0.22
N ASP A 414 -8.05 29.24 -0.48
CA ASP A 414 -8.69 28.85 -1.73
C ASP A 414 -10.11 29.43 -1.80
N THR A 415 -10.24 30.57 -2.49
CA THR A 415 -11.53 31.20 -2.79
C THR A 415 -12.46 30.32 -3.65
N GLU A 416 -11.93 29.23 -4.18
CA GLU A 416 -12.57 28.37 -5.18
C GLU A 416 -13.63 27.43 -4.57
N VAL A 417 -13.45 26.93 -3.35
CA VAL A 417 -14.50 26.12 -2.66
C VAL A 417 -15.73 26.98 -2.37
N ALA A 418 -15.52 28.21 -1.90
CA ALA A 418 -16.59 29.18 -1.69
C ALA A 418 -17.26 29.60 -3.00
N ALA A 419 -16.49 29.75 -4.08
CA ALA A 419 -17.01 30.01 -5.43
C ALA A 419 -17.83 28.82 -5.96
N ALA A 420 -17.40 27.58 -5.73
CA ALA A 420 -18.14 26.37 -6.13
C ALA A 420 -19.52 26.30 -5.45
N PHE A 421 -19.60 26.65 -4.15
CA PHE A 421 -20.90 26.82 -3.48
C PHE A 421 -21.75 27.94 -4.13
N GLN A 422 -21.16 29.08 -4.47
CA GLN A 422 -21.88 30.21 -5.07
C GLN A 422 -22.39 29.89 -6.49
N ASP A 423 -21.53 29.35 -7.35
CA ASP A 423 -21.85 28.95 -8.72
C ASP A 423 -22.90 27.83 -8.76
N ALA A 424 -22.75 26.79 -7.93
CA ALA A 424 -23.71 25.67 -7.87
C ALA A 424 -25.08 26.08 -7.29
N LEU A 425 -25.13 27.05 -6.37
CA LEU A 425 -26.37 27.62 -5.84
C LEU A 425 -26.95 28.74 -6.73
N GLY A 426 -26.27 29.14 -7.81
CA GLY A 426 -26.70 30.24 -8.69
C GLY A 426 -26.65 31.63 -8.03
N ILE A 427 -25.84 31.79 -6.98
CA ILE A 427 -25.65 33.04 -6.24
C ILE A 427 -24.58 33.85 -6.99
N ALA A 428 -25.00 34.85 -7.75
CA ALA A 428 -24.08 35.70 -8.50
C ALA A 428 -23.15 36.52 -7.59
N LEU A 429 -21.87 36.64 -8.01
CA LEU A 429 -20.82 37.48 -7.43
C LEU A 429 -21.13 38.98 -7.48
#